data_AF-A0AA51LZ58-F1
#
_entry.id   AF-A0AA51LZ58-F1
#
_cell.length_a   1.000
_cell.length_b   1.000
_cell.length_c   1.000
_cell.angle_alpha   90.00
_cell.angle_beta   90.00
_cell.angle_gamma   90.00
#
_symmetry.space_group_name_H-M   'P 1'
#
loop_
_entity.id
_entity.type
_entity.pdbx_description
1 polymer ?
#
loop_
_entity_poly.entity_id
_entity_poly.type
_entity_poly.pdbx_seq_one_letter_code
_entity_poly.pdbx_strand_id
1 'polypeptide(L)'
;MTNNDIPNPLPSHAMIVDDDGQPRSVVDIDRMQSDSIELAYEMAMHCGDEDALDAISSKWLDRVGVEGFGYVTAGALRMMTHFILDPTLQTVDQLAPQLRFRDKLVDAYRNSKATL
;
A
#
# COMPACT_ATOMS: atom_id res chain seq x y z
N MET A 1 8.74 11.40 -39.81
CA MET A 1 9.06 10.33 -38.85
C MET A 1 9.22 11.02 -37.50
N THR A 2 8.19 10.95 -36.65
CA THR A 2 8.18 11.59 -35.33
C THR A 2 8.84 10.64 -34.33
N ASN A 3 9.98 11.04 -33.76
CA ASN A 3 10.63 10.33 -32.67
C ASN A 3 9.67 10.29 -31.48
N ASN A 4 9.15 9.10 -31.19
CA ASN A 4 8.38 8.82 -30.00
C ASN A 4 9.39 8.50 -28.89
N ASP A 5 10.01 9.54 -28.32
CA ASP A 5 10.88 9.38 -27.15
C ASP A 5 10.01 8.82 -26.01
N ILE A 6 10.20 7.53 -25.72
CA ILE A 6 9.64 6.90 -24.53
C ILE A 6 10.22 7.69 -23.35
N PRO A 7 9.39 8.31 -22.49
CA PRO A 7 9.89 9.00 -21.31
C PRO A 7 10.77 8.03 -20.52
N ASN A 8 11.96 8.50 -20.15
CA ASN A 8 12.98 7.79 -19.39
C ASN A 8 12.40 6.59 -18.60
N PRO A 9 12.80 5.34 -18.90
CA PRO A 9 12.28 4.19 -18.17
C PRO A 9 12.48 4.42 -16.67
N LEU A 10 11.46 4.08 -15.88
CA LEU A 10 11.56 4.18 -14.43
C LEU A 10 12.85 3.46 -13.99
N PRO A 11 13.68 4.10 -13.16
CA PRO A 11 14.93 3.50 -12.74
C PRO A 11 14.64 2.16 -12.04
N SER A 12 15.39 1.11 -12.35
CA SER A 12 15.22 -0.20 -11.70
C SER A 12 15.69 -0.19 -10.25
N HIS A 13 16.61 0.73 -9.92
CA HIS A 13 17.17 0.89 -8.59
C HIS A 13 17.12 2.36 -8.19
N ALA A 14 16.78 2.62 -6.93
CA ALA A 14 16.84 3.94 -6.31
C ALA A 14 17.82 3.92 -5.14
N MET A 15 18.67 4.94 -5.04
CA MET A 15 19.48 5.17 -3.84
C MET A 15 18.69 6.03 -2.87
N ILE A 16 18.45 5.51 -1.67
CA ILE A 16 17.89 6.28 -0.57
C ILE A 16 19.03 7.04 0.09
N VAL A 17 18.86 8.35 0.23
CA VAL A 17 19.79 9.23 0.93
C VAL A 17 19.17 9.72 2.23
N ASP A 18 20.00 10.03 3.22
CA ASP A 18 19.56 10.75 4.42
C ASP A 18 19.43 12.26 4.17
N ASP A 19 19.08 13.00 5.23
CA ASP A 19 18.86 14.45 5.16
C ASP A 19 20.13 15.25 4.81
N ASP A 20 21.31 14.66 5.01
CA ASP A 20 22.61 15.24 4.65
C ASP A 20 23.06 14.81 3.24
N GLY A 21 22.22 14.05 2.52
CA GLY A 21 22.50 13.56 1.18
C GLY A 21 23.43 12.34 1.13
N GLN A 22 23.71 11.70 2.27
CA GLN A 22 24.55 10.51 2.32
C GLN A 22 23.76 9.26 1.94
N PRO A 23 24.34 8.35 1.14
CA PRO A 23 23.70 7.08 0.80
C PRO A 23 23.40 6.24 2.04
N ARG A 24 22.13 5.92 2.24
CA ARG A 24 21.65 5.05 3.30
C ARG A 24 21.44 3.62 2.81
N SER A 25 20.80 3.47 1.65
CA SER A 25 20.53 2.16 1.05
C SER A 25 20.27 2.25 -0.45
N VAL A 26 20.30 1.10 -1.13
CA VAL A 26 19.87 0.95 -2.52
C VAL A 26 18.67 0.01 -2.55
N VAL A 27 17.58 0.45 -3.17
CA VAL A 27 16.32 -0.28 -3.25
C VAL A 27 16.06 -0.69 -4.70
N ASP A 28 15.72 -1.96 -4.89
CA ASP A 28 15.17 -2.47 -6.15
C ASP A 28 13.68 -2.10 -6.22
N ILE A 29 13.32 -1.26 -7.20
CA ILE A 29 11.99 -0.69 -7.32
C ILE A 29 10.97 -1.76 -7.73
N ASP A 30 11.35 -2.68 -8.61
CA ASP A 30 10.45 -3.74 -9.10
C ASP A 30 10.14 -4.73 -7.99
N ARG A 31 11.18 -5.08 -7.19
CA ARG A 31 11.00 -5.92 -6.01
C ARG A 31 10.13 -5.23 -4.97
N MET A 32 10.36 -3.96 -4.69
CA MET A 32 9.56 -3.19 -3.73
C MET A 32 8.08 -3.11 -4.15
N GLN A 33 7.79 -2.91 -5.44
CA GLN A 33 6.43 -2.93 -5.95
C GLN A 33 5.79 -4.31 -5.81
N SER A 34 6.53 -5.38 -6.14
CA SER A 34 6.05 -6.76 -6.01
C SER A 34 5.74 -7.11 -4.56
N ASP A 35 6.64 -6.77 -3.64
CA ASP A 35 6.49 -6.97 -2.19
C ASP A 35 5.30 -6.16 -1.65
N SER A 36 5.08 -4.94 -2.15
CA SER A 36 3.93 -4.10 -1.78
C SER A 36 2.60 -4.74 -2.17
N ILE A 37 2.52 -5.34 -3.36
CA ILE A 37 1.34 -6.02 -3.85
C ILE A 37 1.07 -7.27 -3.00
N GLU A 38 2.09 -8.08 -2.74
CA GLU A 38 1.98 -9.29 -1.93
C GLU A 38 1.50 -8.98 -0.51
N LEU A 39 2.11 -7.99 0.16
CA LEU A 39 1.69 -7.54 1.48
C LEU A 39 0.24 -7.05 1.49
N ALA A 40 -0.17 -6.25 0.50
CA ALA A 40 -1.54 -5.73 0.42
C ALA A 40 -2.59 -6.85 0.36
N TYR A 41 -2.35 -7.87 -0.47
CA TYR A 41 -3.27 -9.00 -0.61
C TYR A 41 -3.24 -9.92 0.61
N GLU A 42 -2.07 -10.17 1.21
CA GLU A 42 -1.97 -10.97 2.43
C GLU A 42 -2.76 -10.33 3.56
N MET A 43 -2.59 -9.02 3.78
CA MET A 43 -3.37 -8.27 4.79
C MET A 43 -4.87 -8.29 4.49
N ALA A 44 -5.26 -8.10 3.22
CA ALA A 44 -6.68 -8.11 2.84
C ALA A 44 -7.36 -9.47 3.04
N MET A 45 -6.68 -10.58 2.72
CA MET A 45 -7.23 -11.93 2.92
C MET A 45 -7.50 -12.25 4.40
N HIS A 46 -6.71 -11.64 5.29
CA HIS A 46 -6.79 -11.85 6.74
C HIS A 46 -7.44 -10.68 7.50
N CYS A 47 -8.15 -9.76 6.82
CA CYS A 47 -8.67 -8.49 7.37
C CYS A 47 -9.72 -8.57 8.50
N GLY A 48 -9.92 -9.72 9.13
CA GLY A 48 -10.76 -9.92 10.32
C GLY A 48 -10.10 -10.78 11.40
N ASP A 49 -8.80 -11.07 11.25
CA ASP A 49 -8.00 -11.90 12.17
C ASP A 49 -6.78 -11.09 12.63
N GLU A 50 -6.90 -10.46 13.80
CA GLU A 50 -5.89 -9.53 14.34
C GLU A 50 -4.54 -10.23 14.58
N ASP A 51 -4.57 -11.45 15.12
CA ASP A 51 -3.36 -12.25 15.37
C ASP A 51 -2.63 -12.58 14.05
N ALA A 52 -3.38 -12.90 12.99
CA ALA A 52 -2.81 -13.13 11.67
C ALA A 52 -2.18 -11.86 11.08
N LEU A 53 -2.84 -10.69 11.22
CA LEU A 53 -2.33 -9.42 10.72
C LEU A 53 -1.02 -9.01 11.42
N ASP A 54 -0.90 -9.25 12.72
CA ASP A 54 0.32 -9.02 13.48
C ASP A 54 1.45 -9.95 13.02
N ALA A 55 1.16 -11.24 12.84
CA ALA A 55 2.12 -12.21 12.33
C ALA A 55 2.61 -11.86 10.92
N ILE A 56 1.71 -11.42 10.03
CA ILE A 56 2.05 -10.95 8.68
C ILE A 56 2.96 -9.72 8.78
N SER A 57 2.62 -8.76 9.63
CA SER A 57 3.43 -7.54 9.81
C SER A 57 4.84 -7.87 10.28
N SER A 58 5.00 -8.77 11.26
CA SER A 58 6.31 -9.24 11.72
C SER A 58 7.09 -9.97 10.62
N LYS A 59 6.44 -10.89 9.91
CA LYS A 59 7.03 -11.63 8.78
C LYS A 59 7.58 -10.67 7.73
N TRP A 60 6.85 -9.62 7.40
CA TRP A 60 7.26 -8.64 6.40
C TRP A 60 8.37 -7.73 6.89
N LEU A 61 8.31 -7.29 8.15
CA LEU A 61 9.40 -6.53 8.77
C LEU A 61 10.72 -7.31 8.73
N ASP A 62 10.68 -8.61 9.03
CA ASP A 62 11.86 -9.49 8.96
C ASP A 62 12.34 -9.71 7.52
N ARG A 63 11.42 -9.82 6.56
CA ARG A 63 11.74 -10.07 5.14
C ARG A 63 12.40 -8.87 4.45
N VAL A 64 11.86 -7.67 4.64
CA VAL A 64 12.32 -6.46 3.91
C VAL A 64 13.19 -5.53 4.74
N GLY A 65 13.30 -5.81 6.05
CA GLY A 65 14.06 -5.00 7.00
C GLY A 65 13.36 -3.70 7.38
N VAL A 66 13.79 -3.10 8.50
CA VAL A 66 13.20 -1.87 9.07
C VAL A 66 13.16 -0.72 8.05
N GLU A 67 14.21 -0.57 7.25
CA GLU A 67 14.30 0.53 6.28
C GLU A 67 13.40 0.32 5.07
N GLY A 68 13.30 -0.91 4.56
CA GLY A 68 12.45 -1.26 3.42
C GLY A 68 10.97 -1.33 3.78
N PHE A 69 10.65 -1.67 5.02
CA PHE A 69 9.29 -1.91 5.48
C PHE A 69 8.39 -0.67 5.31
N GLY A 70 8.90 0.53 5.61
CA GLY A 70 8.15 1.77 5.41
C GLY A 70 7.73 2.00 3.95
N TYR A 71 8.63 1.72 3.00
CA TYR A 71 8.32 1.88 1.57
C TYR A 71 7.35 0.82 1.07
N VAL A 72 7.54 -0.44 1.46
CA VAL A 72 6.67 -1.55 1.09
C VAL A 72 5.27 -1.37 1.68
N THR A 73 5.15 -0.94 2.94
CA THR A 73 3.85 -0.67 3.57
C THR A 73 3.12 0.52 2.94
N ALA A 74 3.83 1.59 2.59
CA ALA A 74 3.25 2.72 1.86
C ALA A 74 2.72 2.29 0.47
N GLY A 75 3.49 1.49 -0.25
CA GLY A 75 3.08 0.88 -1.51
C GLY A 75 1.85 -0.01 -1.31
N ALA A 76 1.88 -0.89 -0.31
CA ALA A 76 0.80 -1.81 0.01
C ALA A 76 -0.50 -1.08 0.39
N LEU A 77 -0.42 0.00 1.17
CA LEU A 77 -1.57 0.83 1.52
C LEU A 77 -2.22 1.43 0.27
N ARG A 78 -1.40 1.94 -0.66
CA ARG A 78 -1.89 2.44 -1.94
C ARG A 78 -2.54 1.32 -2.75
N MET A 79 -1.91 0.16 -2.85
CA MET A 79 -2.46 -0.99 -3.58
C MET A 79 -3.79 -1.47 -2.98
N MET A 80 -3.84 -1.63 -1.66
CA MET A 80 -5.04 -2.04 -0.93
C MET A 80 -6.18 -1.04 -1.13
N THR A 81 -5.89 0.27 -1.10
CA THR A 81 -6.92 1.30 -1.31
C THR A 81 -7.49 1.26 -2.73
N HIS A 82 -6.63 1.24 -3.75
CA HIS A 82 -7.06 1.36 -5.15
C HIS A 82 -7.59 0.06 -5.76
N PHE A 83 -6.97 -1.06 -5.43
CA PHE A 83 -7.22 -2.33 -6.13
C PHE A 83 -8.01 -3.35 -5.31
N ILE A 84 -8.18 -3.12 -4.01
CA ILE A 84 -8.93 -4.02 -3.13
C ILE A 84 -10.17 -3.31 -2.57
N LEU A 85 -9.97 -2.23 -1.81
CA LEU A 85 -11.06 -1.54 -1.12
C LEU A 85 -12.02 -0.85 -2.11
N ASP A 86 -11.51 -0.06 -3.06
CA ASP A 86 -12.39 0.66 -3.98
C ASP A 86 -13.24 -0.28 -4.85
N PRO A 87 -12.70 -1.33 -5.50
CA PRO A 87 -13.52 -2.29 -6.25
C PRO A 87 -14.53 -3.05 -5.38
N THR A 88 -14.16 -3.37 -4.14
CA THR A 88 -15.09 -4.00 -3.17
C THR A 88 -16.25 -3.06 -2.88
N LEU A 89 -15.98 -1.78 -2.60
CA LEU A 89 -17.02 -0.78 -2.36
C LEU A 89 -17.88 -0.54 -3.61
N GLN A 90 -17.28 -0.45 -4.81
CA GLN A 90 -18.02 -0.36 -6.06
C GLN A 90 -18.98 -1.54 -6.24
N THR A 91 -18.55 -2.76 -5.89
CA THR A 91 -19.40 -3.95 -5.94
C THR A 91 -20.55 -3.86 -4.94
N VAL A 92 -20.29 -3.42 -3.71
CA VAL A 92 -21.33 -3.21 -2.68
C VAL A 92 -22.31 -2.12 -3.10
N ASP A 93 -21.84 -1.02 -3.70
CA ASP A 93 -22.68 0.07 -4.20
C ASP A 93 -23.66 -0.44 -5.28
N GLN A 94 -23.24 -1.40 -6.11
CA GLN A 94 -24.09 -2.01 -7.13
C GLN A 94 -25.09 -3.03 -6.56
N LEU A 95 -24.65 -3.88 -5.63
CA LEU A 95 -25.46 -5.00 -5.12
C LEU A 95 -26.37 -4.62 -3.95
N ALA A 96 -25.97 -3.64 -3.15
CA ALA A 96 -26.66 -3.22 -1.93
C ALA A 96 -26.53 -1.71 -1.67
N PRO A 97 -26.98 -0.85 -2.62
CA PRO A 97 -26.84 0.62 -2.51
C PRO A 97 -27.45 1.20 -1.24
N GLN A 98 -28.48 0.56 -0.68
CA GLN A 98 -29.14 0.97 0.56
C GLN A 98 -28.22 0.93 1.79
N LEU A 99 -27.15 0.14 1.76
CA LEU A 99 -26.21 0.03 2.89
C LEU A 99 -25.26 1.22 3.00
N ARG A 100 -25.07 1.97 1.90
CA ARG A 100 -24.33 3.25 1.86
C ARG A 100 -22.96 3.19 2.56
N PHE A 101 -22.16 2.17 2.27
CA PHE A 101 -20.88 1.92 2.97
C PHE A 101 -19.89 3.09 2.86
N ARG A 102 -19.89 3.82 1.74
CA ARG A 102 -19.04 5.01 1.58
C ARG A 102 -19.40 6.12 2.56
N ASP A 103 -20.68 6.33 2.86
CA ASP A 103 -21.10 7.31 3.88
C ASP A 103 -20.66 6.89 5.28
N LYS A 104 -20.74 5.58 5.58
CA LYS A 104 -20.24 5.05 6.85
C LYS A 104 -18.74 5.25 7.00
N LEU A 105 -17.96 5.13 5.94
CA LEU A 105 -16.53 5.44 5.95
C LEU A 105 -16.26 6.93 6.19
N VAL A 106 -17.07 7.82 5.61
CA VAL A 106 -16.99 9.27 5.88
C VAL A 106 -17.26 9.57 7.35
N ASP A 107 -18.27 8.93 7.94
CA ASP A 107 -18.58 9.10 9.36
C ASP A 107 -17.48 8.54 10.27
N ALA A 108 -16.94 7.35 9.95
CA ALA A 108 -15.80 6.78 10.66
C ALA A 108 -14.57 7.70 10.63
N TYR A 109 -14.26 8.29 9.47
CA TYR A 109 -13.17 9.26 9.33
C TYR A 109 -13.39 10.55 10.14
N ARG A 110 -14.63 11.03 10.23
CA ARG A 110 -14.96 12.18 11.10
C ARG A 110 -14.76 11.83 12.57
N ASN A 111 -15.21 10.65 12.99
CA ASN A 111 -15.07 10.19 14.37
C ASN A 111 -13.60 10.01 14.78
N SER A 112 -12.75 9.51 13.89
CA SER A 112 -11.31 9.36 14.18
C SER A 112 -10.62 10.70 14.44
N LYS A 113 -11.07 11.78 13.79
CA LYS A 113 -10.55 13.14 14.04
C LYS A 113 -11.04 13.77 15.34
N ALA A 114 -12.16 13.31 15.89
CA ALA A 114 -12.72 13.82 17.12
C ALA A 114 -12.15 13.14 18.37
N THR A 115 -11.46 12.00 18.20
CA THR A 115 -10.89 11.18 19.28
C THR A 115 -9.38 11.44 19.48
N LEU A 116 -8.75 12.14 18.54
CA LEU A 116 -7.38 12.66 18.65
C LEU A 116 -7.40 14.10 19.19
#